data_AF-A3LPK5-F1
#
_entry.id   AF-A3LPK5-F1
#
_cell.length_a   1.000
_cell.length_b   1.000
_cell.length_c   1.000
_cell.angle_alpha   90.00
_cell.angle_beta   90.00
_cell.angle_gamma   90.00
#
_symmetry.space_group_name_H-M   'P 1'
#
loop_
_entity.id
_entity.type
_entity.pdbx_description
1 polymer ?
#
loop_
_entity_poly.entity_id
_entity_poly.type
_entity_poly.pdbx_seq_one_letter_code
_entity_poly.pdbx_strand_id
1 'polypeptide(L)'
;MVSYKSSEYVQDSDSDSDTDNQFEPPKNFHKVSNSASTPFPIASTVSNKEIWLIKAPKGFPINDLKSLPVSFTSTSINNGPAPVKVKGQSFQINEELLVEDATENRKYSILVNTKKNSSFIPLESQNIARFYNVRETVKIPKIDLEKVVIPRVDVEKVEDLRMRHFPTGY
;
A
#
# COMPACT_ATOMS: atom_id res chain seq x y z
N MET A 1 -41.88 -64.49 -28.00
CA MET A 1 -41.56 -63.04 -27.91
C MET A 1 -40.71 -62.83 -26.65
N VAL A 2 -39.39 -62.75 -26.79
CA VAL A 2 -38.51 -62.06 -25.84
C VAL A 2 -37.37 -61.48 -26.66
N SER A 3 -37.24 -60.16 -26.64
CA SER A 3 -36.21 -59.39 -27.34
C SER A 3 -34.94 -59.39 -26.50
N TYR A 4 -33.87 -60.02 -26.98
CA TYR A 4 -32.54 -59.84 -26.40
C TYR A 4 -31.94 -58.55 -26.96
N LYS A 5 -31.86 -57.50 -26.14
CA LYS A 5 -30.98 -56.36 -26.42
C LYS A 5 -29.62 -56.66 -25.79
N SER A 6 -28.55 -56.46 -26.55
CA SER A 6 -27.18 -56.53 -26.05
C SER A 6 -26.99 -55.53 -24.90
N SER A 7 -26.41 -55.99 -23.79
CA SER A 7 -26.04 -55.19 -22.62
C SER A 7 -24.66 -54.53 -22.76
N GLU A 8 -24.12 -54.52 -23.97
CA GLU A 8 -22.79 -54.01 -24.25
C GLU A 8 -22.89 -52.50 -24.45
N TYR A 9 -22.37 -51.78 -23.46
CA TYR A 9 -22.22 -50.35 -23.54
C TYR A 9 -21.06 -50.07 -24.49
N VAL A 10 -21.36 -49.68 -25.73
CA VAL A 10 -20.36 -49.21 -26.67
C VAL A 10 -20.00 -47.79 -26.23
N GLN A 11 -18.91 -47.64 -25.49
CA GLN A 11 -18.26 -46.34 -25.37
C GLN A 11 -17.69 -46.02 -26.75
N ASP A 12 -18.41 -45.19 -27.51
CA ASP A 12 -17.79 -44.41 -28.57
C ASP A 12 -16.72 -43.56 -27.89
N SER A 13 -15.49 -44.08 -27.91
CA SER A 13 -14.32 -43.40 -27.40
C SER A 13 -14.07 -42.23 -28.33
N ASP A 14 -14.76 -41.11 -28.09
CA ASP A 14 -14.23 -39.79 -28.42
C ASP A 14 -12.93 -39.65 -27.63
N SER A 15 -11.87 -40.22 -28.19
CA SER A 15 -10.49 -40.00 -27.80
C SER A 15 -10.14 -38.58 -28.25
N ASP A 16 -10.79 -37.59 -27.65
CA ASP A 16 -10.12 -36.32 -27.43
C ASP A 16 -8.93 -36.69 -26.55
N SER A 17 -7.79 -36.87 -27.21
CA SER A 17 -6.51 -37.01 -26.55
C SER A 17 -6.41 -35.79 -25.65
N ASP A 18 -6.61 -35.99 -24.35
CA ASP A 18 -6.15 -35.13 -23.29
C ASP A 18 -4.64 -34.99 -23.51
N THR A 19 -4.26 -34.07 -24.38
CA THR A 19 -2.90 -33.57 -24.47
C THR A 19 -2.61 -33.06 -23.07
N ASP A 20 -1.64 -33.69 -22.40
CA ASP A 20 -1.03 -33.24 -21.15
C ASP A 20 -0.54 -31.79 -21.33
N ASN A 21 -1.47 -30.84 -21.27
CA ASN A 21 -1.21 -29.41 -21.36
C ASN A 21 -0.64 -28.99 -20.01
N GLN A 22 0.60 -29.38 -19.76
CA GLN A 22 1.36 -28.92 -18.61
C GLN A 22 1.54 -27.40 -18.70
N PHE A 23 1.30 -26.73 -17.58
CA PHE A 23 1.48 -25.30 -17.48
C PHE A 23 2.96 -24.94 -17.71
N GLU A 24 3.22 -24.14 -18.74
CA GLU A 24 4.52 -23.51 -18.98
C GLU A 24 4.47 -22.02 -18.63
N PRO A 25 5.34 -21.53 -17.74
CA PRO A 25 5.37 -20.12 -17.41
C PRO A 25 5.94 -19.28 -18.58
N PRO A 26 5.63 -17.98 -18.65
CA PRO A 26 6.21 -17.11 -19.67
C PRO A 26 7.74 -17.06 -19.60
N LYS A 27 8.38 -16.68 -20.72
CA LYS A 27 9.84 -16.54 -20.80
C LYS A 27 10.35 -15.62 -19.66
N ASN A 28 11.43 -16.05 -19.00
CA ASN A 28 12.08 -15.41 -17.84
C ASN A 28 11.37 -15.53 -16.48
N PHE A 29 10.29 -16.32 -16.37
CA PHE A 29 9.71 -16.67 -15.07
C PHE A 29 10.30 -17.99 -14.58
N HIS A 30 10.85 -17.97 -13.36
CA HIS A 30 11.43 -19.15 -12.72
C HIS A 30 10.65 -19.52 -11.47
N LYS A 31 10.45 -20.82 -11.24
CA LYS A 31 9.83 -21.32 -10.01
C LYS A 31 10.72 -20.98 -8.82
N VAL A 32 10.18 -20.24 -7.86
CA VAL A 32 10.86 -19.93 -6.60
C VAL A 32 10.99 -21.23 -5.79
N SER A 33 12.21 -21.63 -5.45
CA SER A 33 12.45 -22.78 -4.59
C SER A 33 12.35 -22.36 -3.12
N ASN A 34 11.61 -23.14 -2.33
CA ASN A 34 11.18 -22.79 -0.98
C ASN A 34 12.29 -22.78 0.09
N SER A 35 13.55 -22.93 -0.29
CA SER A 35 14.66 -23.17 0.65
C SER A 35 15.07 -21.93 1.46
N ALA A 36 14.66 -20.72 1.04
CA ALA A 36 14.98 -19.46 1.72
C ALA A 36 13.82 -18.90 2.58
N SER A 37 12.61 -19.48 2.48
CA SER A 37 11.47 -19.05 3.28
C SER A 37 11.52 -19.76 4.62
N THR A 38 11.66 -19.03 5.72
CA THR A 38 11.31 -19.56 7.05
C THR A 38 9.90 -20.11 6.95
N PRO A 39 9.65 -21.39 7.30
CA PRO A 39 8.31 -21.96 7.24
C PRO A 39 7.40 -21.11 8.12
N PHE A 40 6.29 -20.61 7.56
CA PHE A 40 5.31 -19.88 8.34
C PHE A 40 4.88 -20.80 9.51
N PRO A 41 4.98 -20.34 10.78
CA PRO A 41 4.61 -21.18 11.90
C PRO A 41 3.14 -21.54 11.75
N ILE A 42 2.90 -22.83 11.50
CA ILE A 42 1.59 -23.40 11.19
C ILE A 42 0.59 -23.00 12.28
N ALA A 43 -0.67 -22.81 11.86
CA ALA A 43 -1.85 -22.31 12.56
C ALA A 43 -1.97 -22.50 14.10
N SER A 44 -1.34 -23.51 14.71
CA SER A 44 -1.31 -23.69 16.17
C SER A 44 -0.54 -22.59 16.92
N THR A 45 0.37 -21.86 16.26
CA THR A 45 1.19 -20.82 16.90
C THR A 45 0.58 -19.42 16.79
N VAL A 46 -0.50 -19.28 16.02
CA VAL A 46 -1.04 -17.97 15.60
C VAL A 46 -2.39 -17.66 16.27
N SER A 47 -2.95 -18.57 17.09
CA SER A 47 -4.24 -18.36 17.76
C SER A 47 -4.29 -17.11 18.65
N ASN A 48 -3.14 -16.71 19.20
CA ASN A 48 -3.00 -15.53 20.05
C ASN A 48 -2.13 -14.44 19.39
N LYS A 49 -2.03 -14.43 18.06
CA LYS A 49 -1.24 -13.45 17.31
C LYS A 49 -2.09 -12.78 16.24
N GLU A 50 -1.78 -11.52 15.98
CA GLU A 50 -2.39 -10.76 14.90
C GLU A 50 -1.53 -10.84 13.63
N ILE A 51 -2.18 -10.87 12.47
CA ILE A 51 -1.53 -10.72 11.17
C ILE A 51 -1.79 -9.30 10.66
N TRP A 52 -0.73 -8.56 10.37
CA TRP A 52 -0.82 -7.19 9.87
C TRP A 52 -0.34 -7.11 8.42
N LEU A 53 -1.03 -6.31 7.61
CA LEU A 53 -0.57 -5.94 6.28
C LEU A 53 -0.05 -4.51 6.31
N ILE A 54 1.23 -4.33 5.99
CA ILE A 54 1.89 -3.02 5.99
C ILE A 54 2.24 -2.65 4.56
N LYS A 55 1.57 -1.64 4.01
CA LYS A 55 1.88 -1.05 2.70
C LYS A 55 2.94 0.03 2.89
N ALA A 56 4.09 -0.14 2.24
CA ALA A 56 5.20 0.81 2.30
C ALA A 56 5.68 1.23 0.90
N PRO A 57 6.24 2.43 0.74
CA PRO A 57 6.81 2.88 -0.52
C PRO A 57 8.04 2.03 -0.89
N LYS A 58 8.32 1.94 -2.19
CA LYS A 58 9.52 1.26 -2.67
C LYS A 58 10.76 1.93 -2.08
N GLY A 59 11.68 1.13 -1.54
CA GLY A 59 12.89 1.64 -0.90
C GLY A 59 12.69 2.11 0.54
N PHE A 60 11.51 1.89 1.14
CA PHE A 60 11.33 2.10 2.57
C PHE A 60 12.38 1.29 3.37
N PRO A 61 13.17 1.94 4.25
CA PRO A 61 14.31 1.32 4.91
C PRO A 61 13.92 0.39 6.07
N ILE A 62 13.20 -0.70 5.78
CA ILE A 62 12.67 -1.62 6.79
C ILE A 62 13.75 -2.25 7.68
N ASN A 63 14.93 -2.52 7.11
CA ASN A 63 16.04 -3.13 7.83
C ASN A 63 16.72 -2.18 8.83
N ASP A 64 16.53 -0.87 8.68
CA ASP A 64 17.13 0.15 9.54
C ASP A 64 16.21 0.55 10.72
N LEU A 65 14.98 0.05 10.74
CA LEU A 65 14.00 0.34 11.79
C LEU A 65 14.24 -0.52 13.03
N LYS A 66 14.39 0.13 14.17
CA LYS A 66 14.43 -0.52 15.50
C LYS A 66 13.03 -0.82 16.03
N SER A 67 12.08 0.05 15.73
CA SER A 67 10.69 -0.05 16.19
C SER A 67 9.75 0.56 15.14
N LEU A 68 8.52 0.04 15.08
CA LEU A 68 7.48 0.56 14.22
C LEU A 68 6.53 1.44 15.06
N PRO A 69 6.50 2.76 14.85
CA PRO A 69 5.60 3.67 15.56
C PRO A 69 4.16 3.51 15.05
N VAL A 70 3.40 2.60 15.65
CA VAL A 70 1.98 2.44 15.36
C VAL A 70 1.12 3.11 16.43
N SER A 71 -0.05 3.60 16.03
CA SER A 71 -1.08 4.07 16.95
C SER A 71 -2.33 3.25 16.75
N PHE A 72 -2.92 2.78 17.85
CA PHE A 72 -4.17 2.00 17.86
C PHE A 72 -5.42 2.87 18.07
N THR A 73 -5.24 4.17 18.28
CA THR A 73 -6.32 5.13 18.60
C THR A 73 -6.48 6.22 17.56
N SER A 74 -5.60 6.26 16.54
CA SER A 74 -5.56 7.31 15.54
C SER A 74 -6.69 7.16 14.54
N THR A 75 -7.76 7.93 14.69
CA THR A 75 -8.93 7.94 13.79
C THR A 75 -8.72 8.72 12.48
N SER A 76 -7.58 9.41 12.31
CA SER A 76 -7.30 10.17 11.10
C SER A 76 -5.81 10.32 10.83
N ILE A 77 -5.46 10.69 9.59
CA ILE A 77 -4.09 11.02 9.16
C ILE A 77 -3.51 12.18 9.99
N ASN A 78 -4.36 13.18 10.27
CA ASN A 78 -3.97 14.38 11.02
C ASN A 78 -3.76 14.11 12.51
N ASN A 79 -4.41 13.07 13.06
CA ASN A 79 -4.24 12.61 14.44
C ASN A 79 -3.45 11.29 14.52
N GLY A 80 -2.55 11.08 13.55
CA GLY A 80 -1.68 9.91 13.48
C GLY A 80 -0.53 9.95 14.49
N PRO A 81 0.23 8.85 14.62
CA PRO A 81 1.47 8.88 15.38
C PRO A 81 2.46 9.87 14.75
N ALA A 82 3.39 10.36 15.58
CA ALA A 82 4.40 11.31 15.15
C ALA A 82 5.25 10.75 13.99
N PRO A 83 5.63 11.57 12.99
CA PRO A 83 6.50 11.12 11.91
C PRO A 83 7.86 10.63 12.44
N VAL A 84 8.32 9.49 11.93
CA VAL A 84 9.64 8.94 12.23
C VAL A 84 10.62 9.25 11.11
N LYS A 85 11.79 9.73 11.49
CA LYS A 85 12.89 10.03 10.57
C LYS A 85 13.79 8.81 10.41
N VAL A 86 13.90 8.31 9.18
CA VAL A 86 14.82 7.23 8.82
C VAL A 86 15.61 7.66 7.60
N LYS A 87 16.95 7.59 7.65
CA LYS A 87 17.85 7.98 6.55
C LYS A 87 17.57 9.38 5.97
N GLY A 88 17.21 10.34 6.83
CA GLY A 88 16.95 11.73 6.44
C GLY A 88 15.57 11.99 5.84
N GLN A 89 14.76 10.95 5.57
CA GLN A 89 13.37 11.06 5.13
C GLN A 89 12.44 10.91 6.34
N SER A 90 11.30 11.60 6.32
CA SER A 90 10.30 11.49 7.39
C SER A 90 9.13 10.65 6.90
N PHE A 91 8.73 9.65 7.67
CA PHE A 91 7.63 8.76 7.35
C PHE A 91 6.58 8.79 8.45
N GLN A 92 5.32 8.72 8.05
CA GLN A 92 4.19 8.56 8.96
C GLN A 92 3.52 7.22 8.66
N ILE A 93 3.17 6.50 9.72
CA ILE A 93 2.53 5.18 9.64
C ILE A 93 1.14 5.33 10.22
N ASN A 94 0.11 5.12 9.41
CA ASN A 94 -1.27 5.25 9.84
C ASN A 94 -1.99 3.92 9.68
N GLU A 95 -2.84 3.58 10.64
CA GLU A 95 -3.79 2.49 10.46
C GLU A 95 -4.86 2.93 9.46
N GLU A 96 -5.12 2.09 8.48
CA GLU A 96 -6.17 2.30 7.49
C GLU A 96 -7.49 1.80 8.09
N LEU A 97 -8.13 2.66 8.88
CA LEU A 97 -9.43 2.38 9.52
C LEU A 97 -10.63 2.40 8.56
N LEU A 98 -10.41 2.63 7.27
CA LEU A 98 -11.47 2.62 6.24
C LEU A 98 -12.04 1.21 5.95
N VAL A 99 -11.67 0.20 6.74
CA VAL A 99 -12.27 -1.13 6.69
C VAL A 99 -13.55 -1.14 7.55
N GLU A 100 -14.48 -0.22 7.29
CA GLU A 100 -15.82 -0.28 7.92
C GLU A 100 -16.69 -1.35 7.24
N ASP A 101 -16.36 -1.73 5.99
CA ASP A 101 -17.02 -2.83 5.29
C ASP A 101 -16.23 -4.13 5.46
N ALA A 102 -16.85 -5.10 6.14
CA ALA A 102 -16.35 -6.48 6.31
C ALA A 102 -16.03 -7.19 4.96
N THR A 103 -16.45 -6.61 3.84
CA THR A 103 -16.23 -7.05 2.47
C THR A 103 -14.78 -6.82 1.99
N GLU A 104 -14.12 -5.72 2.39
CA GLU A 104 -12.73 -5.42 2.00
C GLU A 104 -11.72 -6.35 2.69
N ASN A 105 -12.02 -6.83 3.90
CA ASN A 105 -11.13 -7.75 4.62
C ASN A 105 -11.05 -9.15 3.96
N ARG A 106 -11.95 -9.46 3.01
CA ARG A 106 -11.90 -10.69 2.19
C ARG A 106 -11.10 -10.53 0.90
N LYS A 107 -10.59 -9.34 0.59
CA LYS A 107 -9.84 -9.07 -0.65
C LYS A 107 -8.51 -9.83 -0.73
N TYR A 108 -7.91 -10.12 0.41
CA TYR A 108 -6.59 -10.73 0.49
C TYR A 108 -6.68 -12.13 1.07
N SER A 109 -6.05 -13.11 0.40
CA SER A 109 -5.84 -14.45 0.92
C SER A 109 -4.37 -14.62 1.29
N ILE A 110 -4.11 -15.12 2.50
CA ILE A 110 -2.74 -15.34 2.98
C ILE A 110 -2.30 -16.72 2.48
N LEU A 111 -1.26 -16.73 1.64
CA LEU A 111 -0.70 -17.95 1.08
C LEU A 111 0.51 -18.39 1.91
N VAL A 112 0.43 -19.57 2.51
CA VAL A 112 1.49 -20.12 3.36
C VAL A 112 2.07 -21.38 2.75
N ASN A 113 3.38 -21.54 2.91
CA ASN A 113 4.07 -22.75 2.53
C ASN A 113 4.08 -23.73 3.72
N THR A 114 3.59 -24.94 3.50
CA THR A 114 3.67 -26.01 4.49
C THR A 114 4.82 -26.94 4.16
N LYS A 115 5.60 -27.37 5.16
CA LYS A 115 6.74 -28.28 4.97
C LYS A 115 6.41 -29.57 4.19
N LYS A 116 5.12 -29.94 4.11
CA LYS A 116 4.62 -31.15 3.44
C LYS A 116 4.43 -30.97 1.93
N ASN A 117 4.23 -29.74 1.44
CA ASN A 117 3.94 -29.46 0.04
C ASN A 117 4.90 -28.40 -0.50
N SER A 118 5.42 -28.60 -1.72
CA SER A 118 6.25 -27.59 -2.40
C SER A 118 5.46 -26.35 -2.88
N SER A 119 4.16 -26.30 -2.58
CA SER A 119 3.21 -25.30 -3.05
C SER A 119 2.66 -24.48 -1.88
N PHE A 120 2.29 -23.23 -2.17
CA PHE A 120 1.57 -22.39 -1.23
C PHE A 120 0.10 -22.78 -1.17
N ILE A 121 -0.46 -22.79 0.03
CA ILE A 121 -1.89 -23.04 0.27
C ILE A 121 -2.51 -21.85 1.00
N PRO A 122 -3.80 -21.55 0.76
CA PRO A 122 -4.49 -20.49 1.50
C PRO A 122 -4.63 -20.86 2.98
N LEU A 123 -4.36 -19.89 3.85
CA LEU A 123 -4.63 -19.97 5.27
C LEU A 123 -6.09 -19.56 5.52
N GLU A 124 -7.00 -20.52 5.57
CA GLU A 124 -8.44 -20.26 5.71
C GLU A 124 -8.86 -19.79 7.12
N SER A 125 -8.04 -20.10 8.14
CA SER A 125 -8.41 -19.87 9.54
C SER A 125 -8.11 -18.46 10.05
N GLN A 126 -7.43 -17.61 9.29
CA GLN A 126 -7.02 -16.28 9.75
C GLN A 126 -7.14 -15.21 8.68
N ASN A 127 -7.71 -14.09 9.08
CA ASN A 127 -7.78 -12.86 8.29
C ASN A 127 -6.70 -11.87 8.72
N ILE A 128 -6.49 -10.85 7.90
CA ILE A 128 -5.64 -9.72 8.27
C ILE A 128 -6.38 -8.92 9.35
N ALA A 129 -5.73 -8.78 10.51
CA ALA A 129 -6.29 -8.07 11.65
C ALA A 129 -6.21 -6.55 11.47
N ARG A 130 -5.09 -6.05 10.91
CA ARG A 130 -4.83 -4.61 10.77
C ARG A 130 -4.14 -4.29 9.45
N PHE A 131 -4.48 -3.13 8.91
CA PHE A 131 -3.88 -2.58 7.70
C PHE A 131 -3.16 -1.29 8.06
N TYR A 132 -1.87 -1.22 7.74
CA TYR A 132 -1.06 -0.03 7.95
C TYR A 132 -0.55 0.50 6.63
N ASN A 133 -0.49 1.83 6.53
CA ASN A 133 -0.02 2.54 5.36
C ASN A 133 1.11 3.48 5.77
N VAL A 134 2.30 3.24 5.22
CA VAL A 134 3.48 4.06 5.43
C VAL A 134 3.56 5.10 4.33
N ARG A 135 3.67 6.37 4.71
CA ARG A 135 3.70 7.50 3.79
C ARG A 135 4.91 8.36 4.09
N GLU A 136 5.57 8.83 3.05
CA GLU A 136 6.57 9.88 3.20
C GLU A 136 5.86 11.20 3.53
N THR A 137 6.42 11.96 4.45
CA THR A 137 5.90 13.24 4.93
C THR A 137 6.99 14.29 4.85
N VAL A 138 6.60 15.49 4.42
CA VAL A 138 7.51 16.63 4.33
C VAL A 138 6.93 17.77 5.15
N LYS A 139 7.78 18.43 5.93
CA LYS A 139 7.38 19.59 6.71
C LYS A 139 7.32 20.81 5.79
N ILE A 140 6.11 21.28 5.51
CA ILE A 140 5.90 22.53 4.79
C ILE A 140 6.25 23.69 5.73
N PRO A 141 7.15 24.61 5.32
CA PRO A 141 7.52 25.75 6.15
C PRO A 141 6.32 26.70 6.33
N LYS A 142 6.21 27.30 7.52
CA LYS A 142 5.23 28.36 7.76
C LYS A 142 5.61 29.61 6.98
N ILE A 143 4.61 30.30 6.45
CA ILE A 143 4.80 31.61 5.82
C ILE A 143 5.07 32.62 6.93
N ASP A 144 6.13 33.40 6.77
CA ASP A 144 6.40 34.56 7.61
C ASP A 144 5.55 35.73 7.12
N LEU A 145 4.40 35.93 7.77
CA LEU A 145 3.45 36.96 7.39
C LEU A 145 3.99 38.37 7.61
N GLU A 146 4.85 38.58 8.61
CA GLU A 146 5.42 39.90 8.92
C GLU A 146 6.34 40.37 7.79
N LYS A 147 7.08 39.44 7.20
CA LYS A 147 7.94 39.73 6.04
C LYS A 147 7.15 39.93 4.74
N VAL A 148 6.04 39.22 4.57
CA VAL A 148 5.30 39.17 3.30
C VAL A 148 4.23 40.26 3.22
N VAL A 149 3.61 40.62 4.33
CA VAL A 149 2.59 41.68 4.40
C VAL A 149 3.28 43.02 4.58
N ILE A 150 3.82 43.54 3.48
CA ILE A 150 4.43 44.87 3.45
C ILE A 150 3.32 45.88 3.15
N PRO A 151 3.18 46.97 3.94
CA PRO A 151 2.23 48.01 3.64
C PRO A 151 2.55 48.64 2.29
N ARG A 152 1.51 49.12 1.59
CA ARG A 152 1.70 49.84 0.33
C ARG A 152 2.60 51.06 0.58
N VAL A 153 3.66 51.16 -0.20
CA VAL A 153 4.51 52.35 -0.24
C VAL A 153 3.83 53.39 -1.12
N ASP A 154 3.69 54.61 -0.59
CA ASP A 154 3.16 55.73 -1.36
C ASP A 154 4.08 56.09 -2.52
N VAL A 155 3.53 56.73 -3.55
CA VAL A 155 4.31 57.16 -4.71
C VAL A 155 5.29 58.26 -4.26
N GLU A 156 6.56 58.10 -4.62
CA GLU A 156 7.59 59.08 -4.33
C GLU A 156 7.20 60.44 -4.94
N LYS A 157 7.15 61.46 -4.09
CA LYS A 157 6.92 62.83 -4.55
C LYS A 157 8.23 63.39 -5.08
N VAL A 158 8.18 63.98 -6.26
CA VAL A 158 9.32 64.71 -6.80
C VAL A 158 9.51 65.97 -5.97
N GLU A 159 10.66 66.10 -5.33
CA GLU A 159 11.06 67.29 -4.60
C GLU A 159 11.31 68.47 -5.55
N ASP A 160 11.25 69.70 -5.04
CA ASP A 160 11.49 70.95 -5.78
C ASP A 160 10.52 71.24 -6.96
N LEU A 161 9.28 70.77 -6.86
CA LEU A 161 8.20 71.22 -7.75
C LEU A 161 7.89 72.71 -7.52
N ARG A 162 8.46 73.55 -8.39
CA ARG A 162 8.22 75.00 -8.39
C ARG A 162 7.22 75.42 -9.47
N MET A 163 6.59 76.58 -9.26
CA MET A 163 5.76 77.24 -10.26
C MET A 163 6.56 77.43 -11.56
N ARG A 164 6.11 76.78 -12.64
CA ARG A 164 6.73 76.89 -13.97
C ARG A 164 5.96 77.78 -14.94
N HIS A 165 4.71 78.10 -14.61
CA HIS A 165 3.83 78.86 -15.47
C HIS A 165 3.47 80.18 -14.80
N PHE A 166 3.68 81.27 -15.54
CA PHE A 166 3.25 82.62 -15.20
C PHE A 166 2.41 83.17 -16.36
N PRO A 167 1.29 83.86 -16.10
CA PRO A 167 0.51 84.47 -17.17
C PRO A 167 1.29 85.63 -17.82
N THR A 168 0.93 85.97 -19.05
CA THR A 168 1.58 87.04 -19.81
C THR A 168 1.49 88.37 -19.04
N GLY A 169 2.63 88.94 -18.66
CA GLY A 169 2.72 90.23 -17.95
C GLY A 169 3.06 90.17 -16.46
N TYR A 170 3.39 88.99 -15.91
CA TYR A 170 4.06 88.81 -14.61
C TYR A 170 5.57 88.65 -14.75
#